data_AF-A0A529SK85-F1
#
_entry.id   AF-A0A529SK85-F1
#
_cell.length_a   1.000
_cell.length_b   1.000
_cell.length_c   1.000
_cell.angle_alpha   90.00
_cell.angle_beta   90.00
_cell.angle_gamma   90.00
#
_symmetry.space_group_name_H-M   'P 1'
#
loop_
_entity.id
_entity.type
_entity.pdbx_description
1 polymer ?
#
loop_
_entity_poly.entity_id
_entity_poly.type
_entity_poly.pdbx_seq_one_letter_code
_entity_poly.pdbx_strand_id
1 'polypeptide(L)'
;EKAGVSIRHASPVAKVIVEKGRAVGVVTQSGETLRAKTVVSAINPATTILDLVGPREVDTGFVRKVRNIRMRGDAAKLHLALDRPPQFSGIDAAGHKGRLVIAPSPDHVERAFNPSKYGAFSPEPVMEITLPSLVDPSLAPSSACVLSAVVQYAPYVL
;
A
#
# COMPACT_ATOMS: atom_id res chain seq x y z
N GLU A 1 -3.07 -23.14 0.88
CA GLU A 1 -3.60 -24.44 1.37
C GLU A 1 -3.12 -25.64 0.55
N LYS A 2 -3.24 -25.63 -0.79
CA LYS A 2 -2.75 -26.75 -1.65
C LYS A 2 -1.28 -27.15 -1.45
N ALA A 3 -0.44 -26.23 -0.98
CA ALA A 3 0.96 -26.49 -0.63
C ALA A 3 1.17 -26.99 0.83
N GLY A 4 0.13 -27.43 1.52
CA GLY A 4 0.21 -27.93 2.91
C GLY A 4 0.28 -26.83 3.99
N VAL A 5 0.06 -25.57 3.62
CA VAL A 5 0.03 -24.45 4.58
C VAL A 5 -1.36 -24.27 5.19
N SER A 6 -1.41 -23.95 6.48
CA SER A 6 -2.63 -23.52 7.16
C SER A 6 -2.78 -22.00 7.10
N ILE A 7 -3.96 -21.53 6.69
CA ILE A 7 -4.29 -20.10 6.65
C ILE A 7 -5.36 -19.83 7.70
N ARG A 8 -5.15 -18.80 8.52
CA ARG A 8 -6.11 -18.40 9.55
C ARG A 8 -6.55 -16.97 9.29
N HIS A 9 -7.84 -16.81 9.00
CA HIS A 9 -8.49 -15.51 8.85
C HIS A 9 -9.00 -15.01 10.19
N ALA A 10 -9.28 -13.70 10.29
CA ALA A 10 -9.86 -13.08 11.49
C ALA A 10 -9.14 -13.49 12.80
N SER A 11 -7.83 -13.70 12.73
CA SER A 11 -6.99 -14.14 13.86
C SER A 11 -5.88 -13.13 14.12
N PRO A 12 -6.20 -11.90 14.60
CA PRO A 12 -5.19 -10.88 14.78
C PRO A 12 -4.16 -11.33 15.81
N VAL A 13 -2.88 -11.08 15.52
CA VAL A 13 -1.79 -11.30 16.48
C VAL A 13 -1.78 -10.17 17.50
N ALA A 14 -1.80 -10.53 18.78
CA ALA A 14 -1.69 -9.59 19.89
C ALA A 14 -0.24 -9.35 20.32
N LYS A 15 0.63 -10.36 20.22
CA LYS A 15 2.01 -10.29 20.68
C LYS A 15 2.92 -11.29 19.96
N VAL A 16 4.17 -10.90 19.72
CA VAL A 16 5.26 -11.83 19.38
C VAL A 16 5.94 -12.29 20.67
N ILE A 17 6.10 -13.61 20.82
CA ILE A 17 6.77 -14.19 21.99
C ILE A 17 8.27 -14.14 21.74
N VAL A 18 8.99 -13.46 22.63
CA VAL A 18 10.45 -13.38 22.62
C VAL A 18 11.00 -14.05 23.88
N GLU A 19 11.95 -14.96 23.69
CA GLU A 19 12.64 -15.66 24.77
C GLU A 19 14.15 -15.60 24.51
N LYS A 20 14.92 -15.12 25.48
CA LYS A 20 16.39 -14.97 25.38
C LYS A 20 16.82 -14.22 24.10
N GLY A 21 16.08 -13.16 23.75
CA GLY A 21 16.35 -12.35 22.55
C GLY A 21 15.93 -13.00 21.22
N ARG A 22 15.16 -14.10 21.23
CA ARG A 22 14.72 -14.81 20.03
C ARG A 22 13.21 -14.89 19.95
N ALA A 23 12.63 -14.55 18.80
CA ALA A 23 11.22 -14.81 18.53
C ALA A 23 10.94 -16.32 18.43
N VAL A 24 9.93 -16.79 19.17
CA VAL A 24 9.62 -18.23 19.34
C VAL A 24 8.14 -18.55 19.13
N GLY A 25 7.34 -17.57 18.70
CA GLY A 25 5.93 -17.74 18.44
C GLY A 25 5.15 -16.44 18.51
N VAL A 26 3.84 -16.56 18.47
CA VAL A 26 2.89 -15.45 18.60
C VAL A 26 1.74 -15.83 19.52
N VAL A 27 1.12 -14.83 20.13
CA VAL A 27 -0.16 -14.94 20.84
C VAL A 27 -1.20 -14.17 20.03
N THR A 28 -2.34 -14.80 19.73
CA THR A 28 -3.47 -14.15 19.06
C THR A 28 -4.27 -13.30 20.04
N GLN A 29 -5.13 -12.40 19.55
CA GLN A 29 -6.07 -11.65 20.40
C GLN A 29 -7.07 -12.54 21.14
N SER A 30 -7.32 -13.76 20.65
CA SER A 30 -8.14 -14.75 21.37
C SER A 30 -7.39 -15.46 22.51
N GLY A 31 -6.10 -15.18 22.70
CA GLY A 31 -5.25 -15.79 23.73
C GLY A 31 -4.58 -17.10 23.30
N GLU A 32 -4.83 -17.57 22.08
CA GLU A 32 -4.17 -18.77 21.56
C GLU A 32 -2.68 -18.52 21.34
N THR A 33 -1.84 -19.47 21.75
CA THR A 33 -0.39 -19.42 21.54
C THR A 33 0.01 -20.33 20.39
N LEU A 34 0.69 -19.76 19.40
CA LEU A 34 1.26 -20.48 18.26
C LEU A 34 2.78 -20.43 18.35
N ARG A 35 3.41 -21.56 18.69
CA ARG A 35 4.87 -21.68 18.74
C ARG A 35 5.45 -21.93 17.35
N ALA A 36 6.55 -21.25 17.04
CA ALA A 36 7.22 -21.37 15.76
C ALA A 36 8.73 -21.23 15.92
N LYS A 37 9.50 -21.94 15.08
CA LYS A 37 10.97 -21.79 15.05
C LYS A 37 11.40 -20.44 14.46
N THR A 38 10.59 -19.87 13.60
CA THR A 38 10.82 -18.59 12.90
C THR A 38 9.49 -17.86 12.78
N VAL A 39 9.50 -16.55 13.01
CA VAL A 39 8.36 -15.66 12.78
C VAL A 39 8.76 -14.68 11.67
N VAL A 40 8.00 -14.66 10.58
CA VAL A 40 8.16 -13.69 9.50
C VAL A 40 6.98 -12.74 9.55
N SER A 41 7.24 -11.45 9.77
CA SER A 41 6.20 -10.42 9.78
C SER A 41 6.18 -9.70 8.43
N ALA A 42 5.02 -9.70 7.77
CA ALA A 42 4.78 -9.00 6.50
C ALA A 42 3.87 -7.77 6.67
N ILE A 43 3.70 -7.28 7.90
CA ILE A 43 2.90 -6.09 8.21
C ILE A 43 3.79 -4.86 8.43
N ASN A 44 3.16 -3.72 8.73
CA ASN A 44 3.86 -2.48 9.07
C ASN A 44 4.99 -2.72 10.11
N PRO A 45 6.24 -2.28 9.82
CA PRO A 45 7.37 -2.50 10.73
C PRO A 45 7.23 -1.75 12.06
N ALA A 46 6.59 -0.58 12.09
CA ALA A 46 6.28 0.12 13.32
C ALA A 46 5.35 -0.71 14.20
N THR A 47 4.26 -1.26 13.63
CA THR A 47 3.35 -2.14 14.37
C THR A 47 4.05 -3.40 14.86
N THR A 48 4.85 -4.04 13.99
CA THR A 48 5.59 -5.26 14.36
C THR A 48 6.52 -5.01 15.55
N ILE A 49 7.33 -3.96 15.49
CA ILE A 49 8.40 -3.73 16.45
C ILE A 49 7.90 -3.03 17.71
N LEU A 50 7.07 -2.00 17.57
CA LEU A 50 6.62 -1.17 18.69
C LEU A 50 5.44 -1.80 19.44
N ASP A 51 4.52 -2.45 18.74
CA ASP A 51 3.27 -2.93 19.34
C ASP A 51 3.32 -4.44 19.61
N LEU A 52 3.77 -5.26 18.66
CA LEU A 52 3.71 -6.72 18.77
C LEU A 52 4.93 -7.35 19.46
N VAL A 53 6.15 -6.95 19.07
CA VAL A 53 7.40 -7.40 19.72
C VAL A 53 7.60 -6.64 21.04
N GLY A 54 7.41 -5.33 20.99
CA GLY A 54 7.53 -4.45 22.14
C GLY A 54 8.93 -3.81 22.23
N PRO A 55 9.05 -2.53 22.59
CA PRO A 55 10.32 -1.81 22.56
C PRO A 55 11.39 -2.31 23.54
N ARG A 56 11.00 -3.14 24.52
CA ARG A 56 11.91 -3.72 25.52
C ARG A 56 12.75 -4.87 24.98
N GLU A 57 12.31 -5.50 23.90
CA GLU A 57 12.97 -6.67 23.30
C GLU A 57 13.98 -6.28 22.20
N VAL A 58 14.12 -4.98 21.92
CA VAL A 58 14.95 -4.43 20.84
C VAL A 58 15.81 -3.27 21.34
N ASP A 59 16.93 -3.01 20.68
CA ASP A 59 17.82 -1.92 21.10
C ASP A 59 17.16 -0.54 20.91
N THR A 60 17.51 0.40 21.79
CA THR A 60 16.93 1.75 21.80
C THR A 60 17.22 2.53 20.52
N GLY A 61 18.37 2.27 19.88
CA GLY A 61 18.74 2.88 18.60
C GLY A 61 17.81 2.45 17.47
N PHE A 62 17.49 1.17 17.40
CA PHE A 62 16.55 0.61 16.43
C PHE A 62 15.13 1.10 16.67
N VAL A 63 14.65 1.13 17.93
CA VAL A 63 13.35 1.72 18.27
C VAL A 63 13.25 3.15 17.76
N ARG A 64 14.29 3.97 17.95
CA ARG A 64 14.32 5.36 17.46
C ARG A 64 14.25 5.41 15.93
N LYS A 65 14.96 4.53 15.21
CA LYS A 65 14.89 4.44 13.74
C LYS A 65 13.49 4.09 13.27
N VAL A 66 12.85 3.09 13.88
CA VAL A 66 11.48 2.66 13.53
C VAL A 66 10.47 3.78 13.79
N ARG A 67 10.56 4.49 14.92
CA ARG A 67 9.68 5.63 15.24
C ARG A 67 9.79 6.80 14.24
N ASN A 68 10.93 6.93 13.56
CA ASN A 68 11.18 8.00 12.60
C ASN A 68 10.80 7.65 11.15
N ILE A 69 10.30 6.44 10.90
CA ILE A 69 9.81 6.08 9.57
C ILE A 69 8.59 6.95 9.25
N ARG A 70 8.69 7.72 8.15
CA ARG A 70 7.58 8.55 7.66
C ARG A 70 6.60 7.66 6.91
N MET A 71 5.41 7.49 7.47
CA MET A 71 4.34 6.67 6.90
C MET A 71 3.06 7.47 6.62
N ARG A 72 3.16 8.80 6.57
CA ARG A 72 2.01 9.62 6.18
C ARG A 72 1.71 9.34 4.71
N GLY A 73 0.50 8.87 4.44
CA GLY A 73 0.03 8.68 3.07
C GLY A 73 -0.06 10.02 2.35
N ASP A 74 0.42 10.05 1.11
CA ASP A 74 0.38 11.22 0.22
C ASP A 74 -0.10 10.83 -1.19
N ALA A 75 -0.93 9.80 -1.27
CA ALA A 75 -1.49 9.32 -2.52
C ALA A 75 -2.97 8.95 -2.32
N ALA A 76 -3.78 9.30 -3.31
CA ALA A 76 -5.18 8.90 -3.38
C ALA A 76 -5.34 7.78 -4.41
N LYS A 77 -6.19 6.81 -4.06
CA LYS A 77 -6.63 5.78 -5.02
C LYS A 77 -7.97 6.21 -5.60
N LEU A 78 -8.02 6.35 -6.91
CA LEU A 78 -9.23 6.71 -7.65
C LEU A 78 -9.69 5.52 -8.49
N HIS A 79 -10.94 5.12 -8.28
CA HIS A 79 -11.61 4.11 -9.10
C HIS A 79 -12.85 4.73 -9.73
N LEU A 80 -12.95 4.68 -11.05
CA LEU A 80 -14.11 5.17 -11.78
C LEU A 80 -14.71 4.06 -12.63
N ALA A 81 -16.04 3.92 -12.55
CA ALA A 81 -16.82 3.20 -13.53
C ALA A 81 -17.23 4.19 -14.61
N LEU A 82 -16.88 3.90 -15.86
CA LEU A 82 -17.10 4.78 -17.01
C LEU A 82 -17.95 4.04 -18.04
N ASP A 83 -18.89 4.74 -18.67
CA ASP A 83 -19.73 4.15 -19.73
C ASP A 83 -18.92 3.77 -20.99
N ARG A 84 -17.70 4.30 -21.13
CA ARG A 84 -16.76 4.00 -22.20
C ARG A 84 -15.31 4.28 -21.81
N PRO A 85 -14.32 3.63 -22.43
CA PRO A 85 -12.91 3.95 -22.22
C PRO A 85 -12.61 5.42 -22.56
N PRO A 86 -11.85 6.14 -21.73
CA PRO A 86 -11.36 7.47 -22.07
C PRO A 86 -10.32 7.36 -23.20
N GLN A 87 -10.22 8.42 -24.01
CA GLN A 87 -9.22 8.55 -25.05
C GLN A 87 -8.09 9.43 -24.54
N PHE A 88 -6.86 8.94 -24.63
CA PHE A 88 -5.66 9.73 -24.28
C PHE A 88 -4.91 10.11 -25.56
N SER A 89 -4.51 11.38 -25.64
CA SER A 89 -3.72 11.88 -26.77
C SER A 89 -2.31 11.29 -26.79
N GLY A 90 -1.77 11.04 -27.98
CA GLY A 90 -0.37 10.63 -28.15
C GLY A 90 -0.08 9.15 -27.91
N ILE A 91 -1.13 8.32 -27.75
CA ILE A 91 -1.01 6.86 -27.64
C ILE A 91 -2.01 6.17 -28.57
N ASP A 92 -1.66 4.98 -29.03
CA ASP A 92 -2.54 4.14 -29.84
C ASP A 92 -3.46 3.25 -28.96
N ALA A 93 -4.31 2.45 -29.60
CA ALA A 93 -5.21 1.54 -28.89
C ALA A 93 -4.49 0.49 -28.04
N ALA A 94 -3.27 0.08 -28.43
CA ALA A 94 -2.47 -0.86 -27.65
C ALA A 94 -1.93 -0.19 -26.38
N GLY A 95 -1.51 1.07 -26.46
CA GLY A 95 -1.04 1.87 -25.33
C GLY A 95 -2.08 2.00 -24.20
N HIS A 96 -3.38 2.03 -24.54
CA HIS A 96 -4.47 2.11 -23.55
C HIS A 96 -4.56 0.86 -22.64
N LYS A 97 -4.04 -0.29 -23.08
CA LYS A 97 -3.98 -1.52 -22.27
C LYS A 97 -2.79 -1.54 -21.30
N GLY A 98 -1.85 -0.62 -21.48
CA GLY A 98 -0.67 -0.50 -20.64
C GLY A 98 -0.89 0.37 -19.41
N ARG A 99 0.23 0.73 -18.78
CA ARG A 99 0.28 1.72 -17.71
C ARG A 99 0.46 3.11 -18.32
N LEU A 100 -0.49 4.00 -18.04
CA LEU A 100 -0.45 5.39 -18.47
C LEU A 100 0.10 6.25 -17.34
N VAL A 101 1.02 7.15 -17.65
CA VAL A 101 1.66 8.02 -16.65
C VAL A 101 1.56 9.46 -17.09
N ILE A 102 0.93 10.29 -16.26
CA ILE A 102 0.89 11.74 -16.42
C ILE A 102 1.97 12.30 -15.49
N ALA A 103 3.17 12.44 -16.04
CA ALA A 103 4.34 13.03 -15.39
C ALA A 103 5.28 13.62 -16.46
N PRO A 104 4.96 14.80 -17.03
CA PRO A 104 5.64 15.31 -18.22
C PRO A 104 7.15 15.54 -18.08
N SER A 105 7.63 15.82 -16.86
CA SER A 105 9.06 15.98 -16.57
C SER A 105 9.35 15.76 -15.08
N PRO A 106 10.62 15.51 -14.70
CA PRO A 106 11.03 15.50 -13.29
C PRO A 106 10.65 16.78 -12.54
N ASP A 107 10.83 17.96 -13.17
CA ASP A 107 10.47 19.24 -12.56
C ASP A 107 8.97 19.36 -12.31
N HIS A 108 8.13 18.78 -13.18
CA HIS A 108 6.69 18.75 -12.94
C HIS A 108 6.35 17.88 -11.73
N VAL A 109 6.99 16.72 -11.59
CA VAL A 109 6.81 15.84 -10.43
C VAL A 109 7.20 16.56 -9.14
N GLU A 110 8.32 17.29 -9.15
CA GLU A 110 8.75 18.09 -8.00
C GLU A 110 7.77 19.23 -7.68
N ARG A 111 7.31 19.97 -8.70
CA ARG A 111 6.32 21.03 -8.51
C ARG A 111 5.00 20.50 -7.97
N ALA A 112 4.54 19.35 -8.45
CA ALA A 112 3.31 18.72 -8.00
C ALA A 112 3.38 18.26 -6.53
N PHE A 113 4.57 17.97 -6.01
CA PHE A 113 4.77 17.65 -4.60
C PHE A 113 4.67 18.87 -3.66
N ASN A 114 5.03 20.07 -4.14
CA ASN A 114 5.19 21.23 -3.26
C ASN A 114 3.93 21.59 -2.43
N PRO A 115 2.70 21.57 -2.98
CA PRO A 115 1.49 21.82 -2.22
C PRO A 115 1.28 20.85 -1.05
N SER A 116 1.69 19.58 -1.18
CA SER A 116 1.45 18.56 -0.16
C SER A 116 2.21 18.82 1.15
N LYS A 117 3.36 19.53 1.07
CA LYS A 117 4.11 20.03 2.24
C LYS A 117 3.28 20.95 3.13
N TYR A 118 2.25 21.59 2.57
CA TYR A 118 1.35 22.52 3.24
C TYR A 118 -0.08 21.95 3.39
N GLY A 119 -0.26 20.64 3.21
CA GLY A 119 -1.57 19.99 3.32
C GLY A 119 -2.52 20.28 2.14
N ALA A 120 -2.00 20.79 1.02
CA ALA A 120 -2.79 21.08 -0.18
C ALA A 120 -2.55 20.05 -1.29
N PHE A 121 -3.53 19.91 -2.18
CA PHE A 121 -3.42 19.09 -3.39
C PHE A 121 -2.66 19.84 -4.48
N SER A 122 -1.98 19.09 -5.36
CA SER A 122 -1.46 19.66 -6.60
C SER A 122 -2.61 20.09 -7.52
N PRO A 123 -2.58 21.30 -8.11
CA PRO A 123 -3.52 21.67 -9.19
C PRO A 123 -3.24 20.87 -10.48
N GLU A 124 -2.02 20.34 -10.62
CA GLU A 124 -1.63 19.47 -11.72
C GLU A 124 -1.04 18.18 -11.13
N PRO A 125 -1.89 17.20 -10.75
CA PRO A 125 -1.41 16.01 -10.06
C PRO A 125 -0.71 15.04 -11.00
N VAL A 126 0.36 14.42 -10.49
CA VAL A 126 0.98 13.27 -11.14
C VAL A 126 0.07 12.06 -10.96
N MET A 127 -0.19 11.34 -12.05
CA MET A 127 -1.10 10.21 -12.03
C MET A 127 -0.52 9.00 -12.74
N GLU A 128 -0.68 7.83 -12.13
CA GLU A 128 -0.51 6.54 -12.77
C GLU A 128 -1.89 5.92 -12.98
N ILE A 129 -2.25 5.63 -14.22
CA ILE A 129 -3.59 5.19 -14.62
C ILE A 129 -3.50 3.84 -15.33
N THR A 130 -4.43 2.94 -15.02
CA THR A 130 -4.68 1.71 -15.76
C THR A 130 -6.16 1.54 -16.08
N LEU A 131 -6.44 0.88 -17.20
CA LEU A 131 -7.78 0.52 -17.65
C LEU A 131 -7.93 -1.01 -17.65
N PRO A 132 -7.99 -1.65 -16.47
CA PRO A 132 -7.88 -3.11 -16.37
C PRO A 132 -8.94 -3.88 -17.17
N SER A 133 -10.13 -3.30 -17.37
CA SER A 133 -11.19 -3.94 -18.16
C SER A 133 -10.87 -4.07 -19.65
N LEU A 134 -9.84 -3.38 -20.16
CA LEU A 134 -9.36 -3.56 -21.54
C LEU A 134 -8.49 -4.81 -21.73
N VAL A 135 -7.96 -5.35 -20.62
CA VAL A 135 -7.18 -6.60 -20.58
C VAL A 135 -8.06 -7.75 -20.12
N ASP A 136 -8.89 -7.51 -19.11
CA ASP A 136 -9.86 -8.47 -18.59
C ASP A 136 -11.28 -7.92 -18.71
N PRO A 137 -12.02 -8.28 -19.76
CA PRO A 137 -13.39 -7.82 -19.98
C PRO A 137 -14.38 -8.23 -18.88
N SER A 138 -14.07 -9.18 -18.00
CA SER A 138 -14.96 -9.56 -16.89
C SER A 138 -15.10 -8.45 -15.83
N LEU A 139 -14.20 -7.46 -15.84
CA LEU A 139 -14.17 -6.37 -14.88
C LEU A 139 -15.15 -5.23 -15.19
N ALA A 140 -15.80 -5.23 -16.36
CA ALA A 140 -16.78 -4.20 -16.73
C ALA A 140 -17.88 -4.76 -17.65
N PRO A 141 -19.10 -4.18 -17.64
CA PRO A 141 -20.10 -4.45 -18.66
C PRO A 141 -19.62 -4.15 -20.08
N SER A 142 -20.29 -4.71 -21.10
CA SER A 142 -19.97 -4.43 -22.50
C SER A 142 -19.96 -2.92 -22.78
N SER A 143 -18.97 -2.46 -23.55
CA SER A 143 -18.65 -1.05 -23.86
C SER A 143 -18.19 -0.16 -22.70
N ALA A 144 -18.45 -0.53 -21.44
CA ALA A 144 -18.02 0.19 -20.25
C ALA A 144 -16.52 -0.03 -19.94
N CYS A 145 -15.99 0.76 -19.02
CA CYS A 145 -14.60 0.71 -18.63
C CYS A 145 -14.41 1.00 -17.14
N VAL A 146 -13.50 0.26 -16.51
CA VAL A 146 -12.99 0.62 -15.18
C VAL A 146 -11.68 1.38 -15.36
N LEU A 147 -11.61 2.57 -14.78
CA LEU A 147 -10.36 3.32 -14.62
C LEU A 147 -9.87 3.18 -13.18
N SER A 148 -8.59 2.84 -13.03
CA SER A 148 -7.90 2.73 -11.75
C SER A 148 -6.69 3.64 -11.78
N ALA A 149 -6.69 4.69 -10.95
CA ALA A 149 -5.59 5.64 -10.88
C ALA A 149 -5.00 5.71 -9.48
N VAL A 150 -3.68 5.88 -9.42
CA VAL A 150 -2.97 6.40 -8.23
C VAL A 150 -2.67 7.86 -8.52
N VAL A 151 -3.29 8.74 -7.75
CA VAL A 151 -3.10 10.19 -7.82
C VAL A 151 -2.11 10.57 -6.74
N GLN A 152 -0.95 11.08 -7.13
CA GLN A 152 0.12 11.46 -6.21
C GLN A 152 -0.13 12.83 -5.59
N TYR A 153 0.46 13.03 -4.42
CA TYR A 153 0.49 14.29 -3.67
C TYR A 153 -0.90 14.72 -3.19
N ALA A 154 -1.57 13.75 -2.59
CA ALA A 154 -2.89 13.88 -1.98
C ALA A 154 -2.76 13.64 -0.46
N PRO A 155 -2.54 14.70 0.35
CA PRO A 155 -2.37 14.59 1.78
C PRO A 155 -3.57 13.91 2.46
N TYR A 156 -3.30 12.93 3.33
CA TYR A 156 -4.35 12.21 4.06
C TYR A 156 -5.05 13.04 5.14
N VAL A 157 -4.33 13.99 5.75
CA VAL A 157 -4.84 14.81 6.87
C VAL A 157 -5.21 16.19 6.32
N LEU A 158 -6.52 16.47 6.27
CA LEU A 158 -7.08 17.81 6.13
C LEU A 158 -7.41 18.36 7.52
#